data_AF-A0A6P0YYB3-F1
#
_entry.id   AF-A0A6P0YYB3-F1
#
_cell.length_a   1.000
_cell.length_b   1.000
_cell.length_c   1.000
_cell.angle_alpha   90.00
_cell.angle_beta   90.00
_cell.angle_gamma   90.00
#
_symmetry.space_group_name_H-M   'P 1'
#
loop_
_entity.id
_entity.type
_entity.pdbx_description
1 polymer ?
#
loop_
_entity_poly.entity_id
_entity_poly.type
_entity_poly.pdbx_seq_one_letter_code
_entity_poly.pdbx_strand_id
1 'polypeptide(L)'
;MKLGDWIALLCLIISLIILWKFRQILMLIFTAVVLAIALNSFVRWIQQFGMRRGKAVLVALSSVLLFGALFVSLVMPPFLAQFQELIKLVPVGFEQFIDWIEQLMKKPPAWLPRQEQIELPDLSDLTQQIGLLAQNLLGNFFAFFSNSLTTLLQLLLVIVLTLMLLANPTNYRRTIVRLFPSFYRQRADNILCQCEIALLSWMGGIVINSLFVATLSGIGLWILGIRFVLAHALMAGVFNFIP
;
A
#
# COMPACT_ATOMS: atom_id res chain seq x y z
N MET A 1 30.01 -27.49 -24.91
CA MET A 1 30.03 -26.37 -23.95
C MET A 1 31.39 -26.39 -23.27
N LYS A 2 32.11 -25.28 -23.28
CA LYS A 2 33.45 -25.20 -22.65
C LYS A 2 33.29 -25.17 -21.13
N LEU A 3 34.33 -25.55 -20.39
CA LEU A 3 34.34 -25.55 -18.92
C LEU A 3 34.00 -24.16 -18.35
N GLY A 4 34.38 -23.09 -19.06
CA GLY A 4 34.02 -21.71 -18.72
C GLY A 4 32.52 -21.40 -18.80
N ASP A 5 31.78 -22.04 -19.72
CA ASP A 5 30.33 -21.83 -19.86
C ASP A 5 29.58 -22.41 -18.65
N TRP A 6 30.05 -23.55 -18.13
CA TRP A 6 29.50 -24.18 -16.92
C TRP A 6 29.75 -23.35 -15.67
N ILE A 7 30.96 -22.78 -15.52
CA ILE A 7 31.29 -21.90 -14.39
C ILE A 7 30.46 -20.62 -14.44
N ALA A 8 30.29 -20.03 -15.63
CA ALA A 8 29.47 -18.83 -15.81
C ALA A 8 28.00 -19.10 -15.46
N LEU A 9 27.46 -20.23 -15.90
CA LEU A 9 26.09 -20.64 -15.60
C LEU A 9 25.89 -20.87 -14.10
N LEU A 10 26.84 -21.54 -13.43
CA LEU A 10 26.79 -21.79 -11.99
C LEU A 10 26.87 -20.48 -11.19
N CYS A 11 27.74 -19.55 -11.61
CA CYS A 11 27.86 -18.23 -11.00
C CYS A 11 26.57 -17.40 -11.17
N LEU A 12 25.92 -17.50 -12.34
CA LEU A 12 24.63 -16.85 -12.62
C LEU A 12 23.51 -17.42 -11.73
N ILE A 13 23.44 -18.75 -11.57
CA ILE A 13 22.46 -19.39 -10.68
C ILE A 13 22.67 -18.94 -9.23
N ILE A 14 23.91 -18.95 -8.73
CA ILE A 14 24.23 -18.50 -7.37
C ILE A 14 23.80 -17.04 -7.19
N SER A 15 24.10 -16.18 -8.16
CA SER A 15 23.69 -14.77 -8.14
C SER A 15 22.18 -14.61 -8.04
N LEU A 16 21.41 -15.37 -8.84
CA LEU A 16 19.94 -15.36 -8.80
C LEU A 16 19.38 -15.86 -7.45
N ILE A 17 19.96 -16.92 -6.87
CA ILE A 17 19.53 -17.42 -5.56
C ILE A 17 19.79 -16.38 -4.46
N ILE A 18 20.95 -15.74 -4.48
CA ILE A 18 21.26 -14.64 -3.55
C ILE A 18 20.25 -13.51 -3.74
N LEU A 19 19.97 -13.08 -4.98
CA LEU A 19 19.01 -12.03 -5.27
C LEU A 19 17.61 -12.36 -4.73
N TRP A 20 17.18 -13.62 -4.87
CA TRP A 20 15.89 -14.08 -4.35
C TRP A 20 15.83 -14.07 -2.83
N LYS A 21 16.91 -14.49 -2.15
CA LYS A 21 17.01 -14.44 -0.68
C LYS A 21 16.99 -13.00 -0.15
N PHE A 22 17.61 -12.06 -0.85
CA PHE A 22 17.67 -10.64 -0.47
C PHE A 22 16.53 -9.79 -1.04
N ARG A 23 15.51 -10.38 -1.67
CA ARG A 23 14.42 -9.66 -2.34
C ARG A 23 13.77 -8.60 -1.45
N GLN A 24 13.59 -8.87 -0.16
CA GLN A 24 12.95 -7.95 0.76
C GLN A 24 13.78 -6.67 0.98
N ILE A 25 15.10 -6.82 1.17
CA ILE A 25 16.01 -5.68 1.29
C ILE A 25 16.08 -4.92 -0.04
N LEU A 26 16.10 -5.64 -1.16
CA LEU A 26 16.11 -5.03 -2.50
C LEU A 26 14.83 -4.20 -2.73
N MET A 27 13.67 -4.70 -2.32
CA MET A 27 12.40 -3.97 -2.37
C MET A 27 12.43 -2.72 -1.48
N LEU A 28 13.00 -2.79 -0.26
CA LEU A 28 13.14 -1.62 0.61
C LEU A 28 14.05 -0.55 -0.01
N ILE A 29 15.18 -0.96 -0.60
CA ILE A 29 16.07 -0.04 -1.33
C ILE A 29 15.35 0.57 -2.53
N PHE A 30 14.62 -0.24 -3.29
CA PHE A 30 13.84 0.23 -4.43
C PHE A 30 12.79 1.26 -4.00
N THR A 31 12.04 0.98 -2.94
CA THR A 31 11.09 1.93 -2.35
C THR A 31 11.78 3.23 -1.94
N ALA A 32 12.94 3.15 -1.28
CA ALA A 32 13.70 4.33 -0.89
C ALA A 32 14.19 5.14 -2.11
N VAL A 33 14.58 4.49 -3.20
CA VAL A 33 14.96 5.16 -4.46
C VAL A 33 13.77 5.89 -5.08
N VAL A 34 12.62 5.22 -5.20
CA VAL A 34 11.39 5.81 -5.75
C VAL A 34 10.96 7.00 -4.90
N LEU A 35 10.95 6.86 -3.58
CA LEU A 35 10.55 7.90 -2.64
C LEU A 35 11.56 9.07 -2.66
N ALA A 36 12.86 8.79 -2.81
CA ALA A 36 13.88 9.82 -2.96
C ALA A 36 13.72 10.60 -4.27
N ILE A 37 13.39 9.93 -5.39
CA ILE A 37 13.12 10.59 -6.67
C ILE A 37 11.89 11.51 -6.55
N ALA A 38 10.82 11.01 -5.95
CA ALA A 38 9.59 11.76 -5.72
C ALA A 38 9.83 13.01 -4.85
N LEU A 39 10.47 12.83 -3.69
CA LEU A 39 10.83 13.93 -2.80
C LEU A 39 11.80 14.90 -3.47
N ASN A 40 12.77 14.42 -4.27
CA ASN A 40 13.71 15.29 -4.96
C ASN A 40 12.99 16.18 -5.98
N SER A 41 11.96 15.68 -6.67
CA SER A 41 11.10 16.51 -7.53
C SER A 41 10.39 17.60 -6.71
N PHE A 42 9.81 17.23 -5.57
CA PHE A 42 9.14 18.18 -4.68
C PHE A 42 10.10 19.22 -4.08
N VAL A 43 11.31 18.80 -3.69
CA VAL A 43 12.38 19.69 -3.23
C VAL A 43 12.78 20.67 -4.33
N ARG A 44 12.96 20.22 -5.58
CA ARG A 44 13.28 21.12 -6.70
C ARG A 44 12.18 22.15 -6.93
N TRP A 45 10.91 21.76 -6.80
CA TRP A 45 9.78 22.69 -6.86
C TRP A 45 9.83 23.74 -5.74
N ILE A 46 10.13 23.34 -4.50
CA ILE A 46 10.32 24.29 -3.38
C ILE A 46 11.54 25.21 -3.62
N GLN A 47 12.62 24.70 -4.21
CA GLN A 47 13.82 25.49 -4.52
C GLN A 47 13.55 26.60 -5.54
N GLN A 48 12.54 26.46 -6.41
CA GLN A 48 12.15 27.52 -7.35
C GLN A 48 11.67 28.79 -6.63
N PHE A 49 11.25 28.69 -5.37
CA PHE A 49 10.92 29.83 -4.50
C PHE A 49 12.14 30.48 -3.83
N GLY A 50 13.37 30.15 -4.24
CA GLY A 50 14.61 30.77 -3.75
C GLY A 50 15.22 30.15 -2.49
N MET A 51 14.73 28.99 -2.03
CA MET A 51 15.26 28.30 -0.85
C MET A 51 16.55 27.52 -1.14
N ARG A 52 17.53 27.60 -0.22
CA ARG A 52 18.73 26.75 -0.24
C ARG A 52 18.34 25.27 -0.09
N ARG A 53 19.05 24.37 -0.79
CA ARG A 53 18.77 22.92 -0.86
C ARG A 53 18.51 22.27 0.49
N GLY A 54 19.36 22.51 1.49
CA GLY A 54 19.20 21.91 2.82
C GLY A 54 17.87 22.27 3.50
N LYS A 55 17.44 23.54 3.37
CA LYS A 55 16.14 23.99 3.90
C LYS A 55 14.98 23.40 3.10
N ALA A 56 15.11 23.34 1.77
CA ALA A 56 14.07 22.75 0.91
C ALA A 56 13.86 21.25 1.21
N VAL A 57 14.93 20.50 1.51
CA VAL A 57 14.83 19.09 1.94
C VAL A 57 14.09 18.97 3.27
N LEU A 58 14.42 19.80 4.27
CA LEU A 58 13.73 19.78 5.55
C LEU A 58 12.24 20.11 5.40
N VAL A 59 11.91 21.15 4.62
CA VAL A 59 10.51 21.53 4.35
C VAL A 59 9.76 20.40 3.63
N ALA A 60 10.35 19.78 2.61
CA ALA A 60 9.75 18.66 1.90
C ALA A 60 9.46 17.48 2.84
N LEU A 61 10.44 17.10 3.68
CA LEU A 61 10.30 16.02 4.64
C LEU A 61 9.23 16.34 5.69
N SER A 62 9.28 17.54 6.27
CA SER A 62 8.30 18.00 7.24
C SER A 62 6.90 18.06 6.66
N SER A 63 6.74 18.47 5.40
CA SER A 63 5.45 18.49 4.71
C SER A 63 4.87 17.08 4.54
N VAL A 64 5.69 16.10 4.14
CA VAL A 64 5.23 14.70 3.99
C VAL A 64 4.88 14.08 5.34
N LEU A 65 5.71 14.30 6.37
CA LEU A 65 5.44 13.82 7.72
C LEU A 65 4.17 14.47 8.31
N LEU A 66 4.00 15.77 8.11
CA LEU A 66 2.81 16.51 8.57
C LEU A 66 1.55 16.01 7.88
N PHE A 67 1.58 15.89 6.54
CA PHE A 67 0.44 15.38 5.78
C PHE A 67 0.10 13.94 6.15
N GLY A 68 1.10 13.07 6.31
CA GLY A 68 0.92 11.69 6.77
C GLY A 68 0.34 11.59 8.18
N ALA A 69 0.84 12.40 9.12
CA ALA A 69 0.31 12.44 10.48
C ALA A 69 -1.13 12.95 10.52
N LEU A 70 -1.44 13.99 9.73
CA LEU A 70 -2.79 14.52 9.60
C LEU A 70 -3.74 13.51 8.97
N PHE A 71 -3.29 12.80 7.92
CA PHE A 71 -4.04 11.71 7.31
C PHE A 71 -4.38 10.63 8.34
N VAL A 72 -3.38 10.12 9.06
CA VAL A 72 -3.58 9.09 10.09
C VAL A 72 -4.52 9.60 11.19
N SER A 73 -4.31 10.82 11.69
CA SER A 73 -5.16 11.38 12.75
C SER A 73 -6.61 11.61 12.32
N LEU A 74 -6.86 11.94 11.05
CA LEU A 74 -8.19 12.26 10.54
C LEU A 74 -8.96 11.03 10.07
N VAL A 75 -8.26 10.07 9.46
CA VAL A 75 -8.85 8.90 8.81
C VAL A 75 -8.86 7.68 9.72
N MET A 76 -7.81 7.46 10.51
CA MET A 76 -7.68 6.24 11.31
C MET A 76 -8.76 6.13 12.40
N PRO A 77 -9.08 7.17 13.20
CA PRO A 77 -10.11 7.05 14.23
C PRO A 77 -11.51 6.67 13.70
N PRO A 78 -12.09 7.36 12.68
CA PRO A 78 -13.40 6.96 12.17
C PRO A 78 -13.34 5.59 11.49
N PHE A 79 -12.25 5.27 10.79
CA PHE A 79 -12.08 3.93 10.18
C PHE A 79 -12.09 2.83 11.24
N LEU A 80 -11.32 2.98 12.32
CA LEU A 80 -11.29 2.00 13.41
C LEU A 80 -12.65 1.84 14.08
N ALA A 81 -13.35 2.94 14.34
CA ALA A 81 -14.69 2.90 14.93
C ALA A 81 -15.68 2.17 14.03
N GLN A 82 -15.67 2.47 12.72
CA GLN A 82 -16.54 1.82 11.73
C GLN A 82 -16.18 0.35 11.52
N PHE A 83 -14.90 0.00 11.52
CA PHE A 83 -14.44 -1.37 11.39
C PHE A 83 -14.86 -2.22 12.60
N GLN A 84 -14.74 -1.66 13.82
CA GLN A 84 -15.24 -2.29 15.03
C GLN A 84 -16.77 -2.46 15.00
N GLU A 85 -17.50 -1.45 14.52
CA GLU A 85 -18.95 -1.51 14.38
C GLU A 85 -19.37 -2.56 13.35
N LEU A 86 -18.71 -2.59 12.18
CA LEU A 86 -18.92 -3.62 11.16
C LEU A 86 -18.74 -5.02 11.74
N ILE A 87 -17.66 -5.26 12.48
CA ILE A 87 -17.38 -6.56 13.06
C ILE A 87 -18.41 -6.97 14.12
N LYS A 88 -19.00 -6.00 14.84
CA LYS A 88 -20.13 -6.25 15.74
C LYS A 88 -21.42 -6.57 14.97
N LEU A 89 -21.63 -5.93 13.81
CA LEU A 89 -22.82 -6.10 12.99
C LEU A 89 -22.79 -7.36 12.12
N VAL A 90 -21.61 -7.88 11.77
CA VAL A 90 -21.44 -9.11 10.98
C VAL A 90 -22.21 -10.30 11.55
N PRO A 91 -22.04 -10.70 12.84
CA PRO A 91 -22.79 -11.84 13.39
C PRO A 91 -24.31 -11.58 13.40
N VAL A 92 -24.74 -10.35 13.72
CA VAL A 92 -26.16 -9.96 13.73
C VAL A 92 -26.77 -10.02 12.32
N GLY A 93 -26.05 -9.56 11.31
CA GLY A 93 -26.50 -9.66 9.91
C GLY A 93 -26.56 -11.12 9.44
N PHE A 94 -25.68 -11.98 9.94
CA PHE A 94 -25.70 -13.41 9.65
C PHE A 94 -26.87 -14.13 10.34
N GLU A 95 -27.19 -13.79 11.58
CA GLU A 95 -28.40 -14.26 12.27
C GLU A 95 -29.66 -13.86 11.51
N GLN A 96 -29.80 -12.60 11.09
CA GLN A 96 -30.94 -12.14 10.29
C GLN A 96 -31.03 -12.87 8.93
N PHE A 97 -29.90 -13.20 8.33
CA PHE A 97 -29.86 -13.97 7.08
C PHE A 97 -30.31 -15.42 7.29
N ILE A 98 -29.89 -16.05 8.39
CA ILE A 98 -30.37 -17.39 8.79
C ILE A 98 -31.87 -17.35 9.05
N ASP A 99 -32.36 -16.38 9.82
CA ASP A 99 -33.79 -16.22 10.11
C ASP A 99 -34.60 -16.03 8.82
N TRP A 100 -34.07 -15.27 7.87
CA TRP A 100 -34.70 -15.08 6.55
C TRP A 100 -34.75 -16.40 5.76
N ILE A 101 -33.66 -17.18 5.76
CA ILE A 101 -33.61 -18.52 5.14
C ILE A 101 -34.62 -19.46 5.80
N GLU A 102 -34.67 -19.50 7.13
CA GLU A 102 -35.63 -20.33 7.86
C GLU A 102 -37.08 -19.96 7.53
N GLN A 103 -37.39 -18.67 7.47
CA GLN A 103 -38.71 -18.18 7.09
C GLN A 103 -39.06 -18.57 5.65
N LEU A 104 -38.10 -18.47 4.73
CA LEU A 104 -38.27 -18.88 3.34
C LEU A 104 -38.53 -20.39 3.20
N MET A 105 -37.90 -21.23 4.03
CA MET A 105 -38.17 -22.67 4.06
C MET A 105 -39.48 -23.04 4.76
N LYS A 106 -39.88 -22.30 5.80
CA LYS A 106 -41.18 -22.47 6.47
C LYS A 106 -42.35 -22.08 5.56
N LYS A 107 -42.14 -21.15 4.61
CA LYS A 107 -43.13 -20.75 3.59
C LYS A 107 -42.47 -20.72 2.20
N PRO A 108 -42.23 -21.89 1.58
CA PRO A 108 -41.53 -21.95 0.30
C PRO A 108 -42.37 -21.26 -0.78
N PRO A 109 -41.78 -20.37 -1.58
CA PRO A 109 -42.43 -19.80 -2.75
C PRO A 109 -42.88 -20.90 -3.72
N ALA A 110 -43.95 -20.67 -4.49
CA ALA A 110 -44.53 -21.67 -5.41
C ALA A 110 -43.56 -22.23 -6.48
N TRP A 111 -42.42 -21.57 -6.70
CA TRP A 111 -41.37 -21.97 -7.64
C TRP A 111 -40.27 -22.83 -7.02
N LEU A 112 -40.27 -23.05 -5.69
CA LEU A 112 -39.22 -23.78 -4.99
C LEU A 112 -39.66 -25.24 -4.76
N PRO A 113 -38.94 -26.24 -5.31
CA PRO A 113 -39.32 -27.64 -5.19
C PRO A 113 -39.35 -28.06 -3.70
N ARG A 114 -40.50 -28.58 -3.28
CA ARG A 114 -40.75 -29.03 -1.90
C ARG A 114 -39.99 -30.32 -1.64
N GLN A 115 -38.72 -30.22 -1.31
CA GLN A 115 -37.88 -31.35 -0.93
C GLN A 115 -38.05 -31.57 0.59
N GLU A 116 -38.60 -32.72 0.98
CA GLU A 116 -39.16 -32.90 2.33
C GLU A 116 -38.16 -32.97 3.48
N GLN A 117 -36.86 -33.13 3.25
CA GLN A 117 -35.88 -33.26 4.33
C GLN A 117 -34.55 -32.65 3.89
N ILE A 118 -34.39 -31.35 4.12
CA ILE A 118 -33.05 -30.75 4.21
C ILE A 118 -32.77 -30.62 5.71
N GLU A 119 -32.06 -31.59 6.27
CA GLU A 119 -31.43 -31.42 7.58
C GLU A 119 -30.32 -30.38 7.40
N LEU A 120 -30.59 -29.15 7.84
CA LEU A 120 -29.57 -28.12 7.85
C LEU A 120 -28.55 -28.48 8.95
N PRO A 121 -27.24 -28.38 8.66
CA PRO A 121 -26.23 -28.31 9.71
C PRO A 121 -26.64 -27.25 10.74
N ASP A 122 -26.39 -27.51 12.02
CA ASP A 122 -26.82 -26.65 13.13
C ASP A 122 -26.33 -25.20 12.91
N LEU A 123 -27.24 -24.32 12.48
CA LEU A 123 -26.89 -22.99 11.99
C LEU A 123 -26.38 -22.10 13.14
N SER A 124 -26.68 -22.47 14.39
CA SER A 124 -26.10 -21.89 15.60
C SER A 124 -24.58 -22.09 15.68
N ASP A 125 -24.05 -23.24 15.26
CA ASP A 125 -22.61 -23.47 15.28
C ASP A 125 -21.89 -22.57 14.26
N LEU A 126 -22.54 -22.26 13.13
CA LEU A 126 -22.00 -21.34 12.12
C LEU A 126 -21.95 -19.89 12.63
N THR A 127 -22.99 -19.42 13.33
CA THR A 127 -22.98 -18.08 13.93
C THR A 127 -21.85 -17.90 14.94
N GLN A 128 -21.62 -18.91 15.80
CA GLN A 128 -20.55 -18.90 16.78
C GLN A 128 -19.17 -18.92 16.12
N GLN A 129 -18.97 -19.74 15.09
CA GLN A 129 -17.72 -19.76 14.31
C GLN A 129 -17.44 -18.41 13.65
N ILE A 130 -18.45 -17.76 13.07
CA ILE A 130 -18.31 -16.44 12.45
C ILE A 130 -17.98 -15.37 13.49
N GLY A 131 -18.60 -15.42 14.68
CA GLY A 131 -18.27 -14.53 15.78
C GLY A 131 -16.80 -14.67 16.21
N LEU A 132 -16.32 -15.90 16.37
CA LEU A 132 -14.91 -16.18 16.71
C LEU A 132 -13.95 -15.75 15.61
N LEU A 133 -14.28 -15.99 14.34
CA LEU A 133 -13.49 -15.52 13.21
C LEU A 133 -13.43 -13.99 13.19
N ALA A 134 -14.55 -13.30 13.40
CA ALA A 134 -14.59 -11.84 13.39
C ALA A 134 -13.78 -11.22 14.55
N GLN A 135 -13.81 -11.84 15.74
CA GLN A 135 -12.97 -11.45 16.87
C GLN A 135 -11.49 -11.72 16.63
N ASN A 136 -11.14 -12.87 16.04
CA ASN A 136 -9.76 -13.19 15.67
C ASN A 136 -9.23 -12.23 14.60
N LEU A 137 -10.08 -11.79 13.65
CA LEU A 137 -9.72 -10.77 12.67
C LEU A 137 -9.42 -9.42 13.35
N LEU A 138 -10.22 -8.98 14.33
CA LEU A 138 -9.91 -7.80 15.15
C LEU A 138 -8.58 -7.96 15.87
N GLY A 139 -8.38 -9.08 16.57
CA GLY A 139 -7.17 -9.37 17.32
C GLY A 139 -5.94 -9.34 16.41
N ASN A 140 -6.01 -9.97 15.25
CA ASN A 140 -4.92 -9.99 14.27
C ASN A 140 -4.69 -8.61 13.64
N PHE A 141 -5.74 -7.84 13.37
CA PHE A 141 -5.63 -6.47 12.89
C PHE A 141 -4.89 -5.60 13.91
N PHE A 142 -5.33 -5.59 15.18
CA PHE A 142 -4.62 -4.87 16.24
C PHE A 142 -3.21 -5.40 16.48
N ALA A 143 -2.99 -6.72 16.42
CA ALA A 143 -1.67 -7.32 16.58
C ALA A 143 -0.71 -6.95 15.45
N PHE A 144 -1.20 -6.82 14.20
CA PHE A 144 -0.40 -6.32 13.08
C PHE A 144 0.07 -4.89 13.31
N PHE A 145 -0.82 -4.03 13.85
CA PHE A 145 -0.47 -2.65 14.21
C PHE A 145 0.35 -2.55 15.51
N SER A 146 0.26 -3.50 16.43
CA SER A 146 0.99 -3.47 17.71
C SER A 146 2.36 -4.16 17.66
N ASN A 147 2.52 -5.25 16.89
CA ASN A 147 3.81 -5.91 16.60
C ASN A 147 4.61 -5.12 15.55
N SER A 148 4.85 -3.85 15.89
CA SER A 148 5.36 -2.82 14.99
C SER A 148 6.87 -2.73 14.93
N LEU A 149 7.64 -3.47 15.74
CA LEU A 149 9.09 -3.23 15.83
C LEU A 149 9.80 -3.51 14.49
N THR A 150 9.50 -4.63 13.84
CA THR A 150 10.08 -4.96 12.52
C THR A 150 9.66 -3.96 11.45
N THR A 151 8.37 -3.59 11.42
CA THR A 151 7.82 -2.62 10.47
C THR A 151 8.43 -1.23 10.68
N LEU A 152 8.57 -0.79 11.94
CA LEU A 152 9.21 0.46 12.31
C LEU A 152 10.67 0.48 11.88
N LEU A 153 11.42 -0.60 12.09
CA LEU A 153 12.82 -0.71 11.65
C LEU A 153 12.93 -0.66 10.13
N GLN A 154 12.04 -1.33 9.40
CA GLN A 154 12.00 -1.27 7.93
C GLN A 154 11.66 0.14 7.43
N LEU A 155 10.67 0.78 8.03
CA LEU A 155 10.26 2.13 7.69
C LEU A 155 11.38 3.14 7.99
N LEU A 156 12.05 2.99 9.14
CA LEU A 156 13.22 3.77 9.50
C LEU A 156 14.36 3.58 8.49
N LEU A 157 14.62 2.34 8.06
CA LEU A 157 15.61 2.04 7.03
C LEU A 157 15.27 2.73 5.70
N VAL A 158 14.01 2.67 5.28
CA VAL A 158 13.54 3.35 4.05
C VAL A 158 13.71 4.86 4.19
N ILE A 159 13.33 5.47 5.31
CA ILE A 159 13.50 6.90 5.57
C ILE A 159 14.97 7.30 5.52
N VAL A 160 15.85 6.55 6.21
CA VAL A 160 17.29 6.84 6.25
C VAL A 160 17.89 6.74 4.85
N LEU A 161 17.61 5.67 4.10
CA LEU A 161 18.09 5.51 2.73
C LEU A 161 17.56 6.64 1.82
N THR A 162 16.29 6.97 1.93
CA THR A 162 15.67 8.07 1.18
C THR A 162 16.39 9.38 1.47
N LEU A 163 16.63 9.71 2.74
CA LEU A 163 17.33 10.93 3.16
C LEU A 163 18.77 10.96 2.64
N MET A 164 19.48 9.83 2.72
CA MET A 164 20.83 9.71 2.17
C MET A 164 20.84 10.00 0.67
N LEU A 165 19.95 9.36 -0.10
CA LEU A 165 19.83 9.57 -1.55
C LEU A 165 19.42 11.01 -1.90
N LEU A 166 18.49 11.58 -1.13
CA LEU A 166 17.95 12.93 -1.34
C LEU A 166 18.98 14.03 -1.07
N ALA A 167 19.85 13.82 -0.07
CA ALA A 167 20.91 14.75 0.29
C ALA A 167 21.84 15.00 -0.90
N ASN A 168 22.31 13.95 -1.57
CA ASN A 168 23.29 14.03 -2.67
C ASN A 168 23.00 13.06 -3.84
N PRO A 169 21.89 13.22 -4.57
CA PRO A 169 21.43 12.26 -5.58
C PRO A 169 22.41 12.10 -6.75
N THR A 170 23.12 13.16 -7.13
CA THR A 170 24.11 13.14 -8.20
C THR A 170 25.30 12.26 -7.87
N ASN A 171 25.72 12.22 -6.60
CA ASN A 171 26.86 11.41 -6.17
C ASN A 171 26.50 9.93 -6.18
N TYR A 172 25.33 9.57 -5.66
CA TYR A 172 24.82 8.19 -5.71
C TYR A 172 24.65 7.71 -7.16
N ARG A 173 24.07 8.53 -8.03
CA ARG A 173 23.94 8.21 -9.46
C ARG A 173 25.29 7.98 -10.14
N ARG A 174 26.27 8.86 -9.91
CA ARG A 174 27.63 8.71 -10.45
C ARG A 174 28.31 7.43 -9.95
N THR A 175 28.12 7.05 -8.70
CA THR A 175 28.66 5.80 -8.14
C THR A 175 28.05 4.58 -8.82
N ILE A 176 26.73 4.57 -9.06
CA ILE A 176 26.07 3.49 -9.80
C ILE A 176 26.60 3.40 -11.23
N VAL A 177 26.73 4.53 -11.94
CA VAL A 177 27.27 4.56 -13.31
C VAL A 177 28.71 4.06 -13.37
N ARG A 178 29.51 4.25 -12.32
CA ARG A 178 30.90 3.76 -12.27
C ARG A 178 31.02 2.22 -12.20
N LEU A 179 29.98 1.52 -11.74
CA LEU A 179 29.92 0.06 -11.75
C LEU A 179 29.84 -0.52 -13.17
N PHE A 180 29.43 0.30 -14.14
CA PHE A 180 29.39 -0.10 -15.55
C PHE A 180 30.76 0.13 -16.24
N PRO A 181 31.12 -0.74 -17.21
CA PRO A 181 32.29 -0.55 -18.05
C PRO A 181 32.30 0.83 -18.73
N SER A 182 33.48 1.42 -18.92
CA SER A 182 33.64 2.80 -19.46
C SER A 182 32.83 3.06 -20.73
N PHE A 183 32.82 2.11 -21.66
CA PHE A 183 32.10 2.18 -22.94
C PHE A 183 30.57 2.25 -22.78
N TYR A 184 30.01 1.71 -21.69
CA TYR A 184 28.57 1.68 -21.43
C TYR A 184 28.09 2.78 -20.48
N ARG A 185 28.99 3.54 -19.84
CA ARG A 185 28.62 4.53 -18.81
C ARG A 185 27.63 5.57 -19.30
N GLN A 186 27.83 6.09 -20.52
CA GLN A 186 26.93 7.11 -21.08
C GLN A 186 25.54 6.55 -21.40
N ARG A 187 25.48 5.31 -21.88
CA ARG A 187 24.21 4.62 -22.15
C ARG A 187 23.47 4.30 -20.85
N ALA A 188 24.18 3.84 -19.82
CA ALA A 188 23.62 3.58 -18.50
C ALA A 188 23.05 4.85 -17.86
N ASP A 189 23.77 5.98 -17.94
CA ASP A 189 23.32 7.27 -17.43
C ASP A 189 22.01 7.73 -18.12
N ASN A 190 21.96 7.60 -19.45
CA ASN A 190 20.75 7.92 -20.23
C ASN A 190 19.55 7.04 -19.83
N ILE A 191 19.75 5.73 -19.66
CA ILE A 191 18.69 4.82 -19.21
C ILE A 191 18.17 5.23 -17.83
N LEU A 192 19.06 5.51 -16.88
CA LEU A 192 18.67 5.98 -15.54
C LEU A 192 17.88 7.30 -15.59
N CYS A 193 18.24 8.21 -16.51
CA CYS A 193 17.49 9.46 -16.72
C CYS A 193 16.08 9.18 -17.25
N GLN A 194 15.94 8.28 -18.23
CA GLN A 194 14.63 7.88 -18.75
C GLN A 194 13.78 7.20 -17.66
N CYS A 195 14.37 6.36 -16.81
CA CYS A 195 13.68 5.78 -15.66
C CYS A 195 13.20 6.84 -14.68
N GLU A 196 14.01 7.86 -14.36
CA GLU A 196 13.61 8.97 -13.50
C GLU A 196 12.40 9.71 -14.09
N ILE A 197 12.44 10.05 -15.38
CA ILE A 197 11.34 10.75 -16.07
C ILE A 197 10.08 9.89 -16.11
N ALA A 198 10.20 8.60 -16.47
CA ALA A 198 9.07 7.67 -16.53
C ALA A 198 8.42 7.48 -15.16
N LEU A 199 9.21 7.31 -14.10
CA LEU A 199 8.72 7.21 -12.73
C LEU A 199 8.00 8.49 -12.29
N LEU A 200 8.57 9.67 -12.55
CA LEU A 200 7.95 10.94 -12.20
C LEU A 200 6.63 11.17 -12.97
N SER A 201 6.60 10.84 -14.26
CA SER A 201 5.38 10.93 -15.08
C SER A 201 4.30 9.97 -14.58
N TRP A 202 4.67 8.74 -14.24
CA TRP A 202 3.74 7.74 -13.70
C TRP A 202 3.20 8.15 -12.33
N MET A 203 4.07 8.64 -11.43
CA MET A 203 3.64 9.17 -10.13
C MET A 203 2.71 10.37 -10.28
N GLY A 204 2.99 11.29 -11.20
CA GLY A 204 2.10 12.41 -11.51
C GLY A 204 0.73 11.94 -12.00
N GLY A 205 0.71 10.94 -12.89
CA GLY A 205 -0.53 10.31 -13.35
C GLY A 205 -1.33 9.67 -12.22
N ILE A 206 -0.68 8.97 -11.29
CA ILE A 206 -1.35 8.38 -10.13
C ILE A 206 -1.92 9.45 -9.22
N VAL A 207 -1.18 10.52 -8.92
CA VAL A 207 -1.68 11.60 -8.05
C VAL A 207 -2.94 12.24 -8.65
N ILE A 208 -2.96 12.47 -9.97
CA ILE A 208 -4.14 12.98 -10.68
C ILE A 208 -5.29 11.99 -10.59
N ASN A 209 -5.03 10.70 -10.83
CA ASN A 209 -6.04 9.64 -10.75
C ASN A 209 -6.64 9.53 -9.34
N SER A 210 -5.79 9.48 -8.32
CA SER A 210 -6.17 9.46 -6.91
C SER A 210 -7.02 10.67 -6.53
N LEU A 211 -6.69 11.86 -7.04
CA LEU A 211 -7.47 13.08 -6.79
C LEU A 211 -8.86 13.00 -7.45
N PHE A 212 -8.92 12.47 -8.67
CA PHE A 212 -10.19 12.25 -9.38
C PHE A 212 -11.06 11.22 -8.65
N VAL A 213 -10.49 10.09 -8.23
CA VAL A 213 -11.20 9.06 -7.45
C VAL A 213 -11.67 9.62 -6.10
N ALA A 214 -10.84 10.38 -5.38
CA ALA A 214 -11.21 10.98 -4.10
C ALA A 214 -12.36 11.97 -4.26
N THR A 215 -12.30 12.84 -5.27
CA THR A 215 -13.32 13.87 -5.50
C THR A 215 -14.65 13.28 -5.95
N LEU A 216 -14.65 12.38 -6.94
CA LEU A 216 -15.87 11.73 -7.39
C LEU A 216 -16.49 10.84 -6.31
N SER A 217 -15.68 10.05 -5.60
CA SER A 217 -16.19 9.24 -4.48
C SER A 217 -16.74 10.13 -3.37
N GLY A 218 -16.07 11.24 -3.06
CA GLY A 218 -16.57 12.20 -2.08
C GLY A 218 -17.91 12.81 -2.47
N ILE A 219 -18.08 13.21 -3.74
CA ILE A 219 -19.36 13.74 -4.25
C ILE A 219 -20.44 12.65 -4.17
N GLY A 220 -20.14 11.42 -4.61
CA GLY A 220 -21.09 10.31 -4.56
C GLY A 220 -21.54 9.99 -3.13
N LEU A 221 -20.59 9.89 -2.19
CA LEU A 221 -20.88 9.63 -0.77
C LEU A 221 -21.64 10.79 -0.11
N TRP A 222 -21.36 12.04 -0.51
CA TRP A 222 -22.07 13.21 -0.02
C TRP A 222 -23.53 13.21 -0.48
N ILE A 223 -23.79 12.88 -1.74
CA ILE A 223 -25.16 12.74 -2.28
C ILE A 223 -25.91 11.62 -1.56
N LEU A 224 -25.24 10.52 -1.21
CA LEU A 224 -25.84 9.40 -0.47
C LEU A 224 -26.06 9.70 1.03
N GLY A 225 -25.64 10.86 1.54
CA GLY A 225 -25.79 11.23 2.94
C GLY A 225 -24.95 10.39 3.91
N ILE A 226 -23.87 9.77 3.43
CA ILE A 226 -23.00 8.91 4.25
C ILE A 226 -22.19 9.77 5.23
N ARG A 227 -22.08 9.32 6.48
CA ARG A 227 -21.30 10.02 7.52
C ARG A 227 -19.80 9.91 7.22
N PHE A 228 -19.03 10.94 7.59
CA PHE A 228 -17.58 10.99 7.38
C PHE A 228 -17.15 10.92 5.91
N VAL A 229 -17.90 11.57 4.99
CA VAL A 229 -17.59 11.66 3.54
C VAL A 229 -16.10 11.92 3.29
N LEU A 230 -15.53 12.90 3.98
CA LEU A 230 -14.15 13.32 3.77
C LEU A 230 -13.14 12.21 4.11
N ALA A 231 -13.36 11.45 5.19
CA ALA A 231 -12.48 10.34 5.57
C ALA A 231 -12.51 9.21 4.51
N HIS A 232 -13.70 8.86 4.01
CA HIS A 232 -13.85 7.81 2.99
C HIS A 232 -13.33 8.26 1.62
N ALA A 233 -13.56 9.51 1.23
CA ALA A 233 -13.01 10.09 0.01
C ALA A 233 -11.48 10.08 0.02
N LEU A 234 -10.87 10.48 1.15
CA LEU A 234 -9.42 10.41 1.33
C LEU A 234 -8.89 8.98 1.30
N MET A 235 -9.58 8.03 1.95
CA MET A 235 -9.22 6.61 1.86
C MET A 235 -9.29 6.10 0.42
N ALA A 236 -10.37 6.39 -0.31
CA ALA A 236 -10.52 5.98 -1.70
C ALA A 236 -9.39 6.52 -2.57
N GLY A 237 -9.03 7.80 -2.41
CA GLY A 237 -7.91 8.40 -3.12
C GLY A 237 -6.55 7.76 -2.79
N VAL A 238 -6.28 7.54 -1.50
CA VAL A 238 -5.00 6.96 -1.04
C VAL A 238 -4.90 5.48 -1.39
N PHE A 239 -5.96 4.70 -1.27
CA PHE A 239 -5.94 3.29 -1.66
C PHE A 239 -5.86 3.13 -3.18
N ASN A 240 -6.37 4.08 -3.95
CA ASN A 240 -6.14 4.11 -5.40
C ASN A 240 -4.66 4.34 -5.78
N PHE A 241 -3.86 4.91 -4.88
CA PHE A 241 -2.42 5.06 -5.10
C PHE A 241 -1.67 3.71 -5.13
N ILE A 242 -2.23 2.68 -4.48
CA ILE A 242 -1.69 1.32 -4.48
C ILE A 242 -2.43 0.54 -5.58
N PRO A 243 -1.80 0.30 -6.75
CA PRO A 243 -2.42 -0.45 -7.84
C PRO A 243 -2.68 -1.92 -7.50
#